data_AF-A0AAE1UPU9-F1
#
_entry.id   AF-A0AAE1UPU9-F1
#
_cell.length_a   1.000
_cell.length_b   1.000
_cell.length_c   1.000
_cell.angle_alpha   90.00
_cell.angle_beta   90.00
_cell.angle_gamma   90.00
#
_symmetry.space_group_name_H-M   'P 1'
#
loop_
_entity.id
_entity.type
_entity.pdbx_description
1 polymer ?
#
loop_
_entity_poly.entity_id
_entity_poly.type
_entity_poly.pdbx_seq_one_letter_code
_entity_poly.pdbx_strand_id
1 'polypeptide(L)'
;MAKFEGPYEVVDKCGSDRYVIITPGRRKAARKVHANNMKLFHHRQTVMTVRGEVNSAQEEDNFIPTVPRINNSSIIHNLDPVLQHLCSKEREDVKTLLVRFPEILQDVPQQCVVASHNVVLLDGVSPIKQALYRMSPCKREILRKEVQFLIDNGLAEHSSSE
;
A
#
# COMPACT_ATOMS: atom_id res chain seq x y z
N MET A 1 4.29 -29.22 -8.91
CA MET A 1 3.86 -28.01 -9.65
C MET A 1 5.09 -27.33 -10.24
N ALA A 2 5.03 -26.88 -11.50
CA ALA A 2 6.16 -26.25 -12.17
C ALA A 2 6.36 -24.80 -11.67
N LYS A 3 7.59 -24.44 -11.26
CA LYS A 3 7.96 -23.10 -10.82
C LYS A 3 8.39 -22.28 -12.05
N PHE A 4 7.76 -21.12 -12.28
CA PHE A 4 8.20 -20.18 -13.30
C PHE A 4 9.47 -19.45 -12.80
N GLU A 5 10.44 -19.29 -13.69
CA GLU A 5 11.72 -18.61 -13.44
C GLU A 5 11.97 -17.60 -14.55
N GLY A 6 12.62 -16.48 -14.23
CA GLY A 6 12.84 -15.36 -15.14
C GLY A 6 13.12 -14.07 -14.35
N PRO A 7 13.33 -12.93 -15.03
CA PRO A 7 13.06 -12.66 -16.44
C PRO A 7 14.05 -13.32 -17.40
N TYR A 8 13.55 -13.77 -18.55
CA TYR A 8 14.36 -14.28 -19.67
C TYR A 8 13.95 -13.57 -20.95
N GLU A 9 14.93 -13.23 -21.77
CA GLU A 9 14.72 -12.54 -23.05
C GLU A 9 14.36 -13.55 -24.15
N VAL A 10 13.40 -13.17 -25.00
CA VAL A 10 13.02 -13.92 -26.21
C VAL A 10 13.88 -13.41 -27.37
N VAL A 11 14.68 -14.30 -27.97
CA VAL A 11 15.62 -13.96 -29.04
C VAL A 11 15.03 -14.22 -30.42
N ASP A 12 14.21 -15.27 -30.54
CA ASP A 12 13.69 -15.69 -31.83
C ASP A 12 12.34 -16.42 -31.70
N LYS A 13 11.53 -16.35 -32.75
CA LYS A 13 10.26 -17.10 -32.89
C LYS A 13 10.45 -18.21 -33.92
N CYS A 14 10.63 -19.44 -33.44
CA CYS A 14 10.89 -20.63 -34.28
C CYS A 14 9.62 -21.47 -34.55
N GLY A 15 8.53 -20.84 -34.99
CA GLY A 15 7.26 -21.51 -35.35
C GLY A 15 6.03 -20.71 -34.92
N SER A 16 4.83 -21.30 -35.03
CA SER A 16 3.58 -20.66 -34.57
C SER A 16 3.61 -20.37 -33.07
N ASP A 17 4.02 -21.38 -32.28
CA ASP A 17 3.88 -21.41 -30.82
C ASP A 17 5.18 -21.70 -30.08
N ARG A 18 6.34 -21.57 -30.75
CA ARG A 18 7.65 -21.88 -30.19
C ARG A 18 8.61 -20.71 -30.28
N TYR A 19 9.32 -20.46 -29.19
CA TYR A 19 10.22 -19.32 -29.02
C TYR A 19 11.56 -19.78 -28.46
N VAL A 20 12.63 -19.07 -28.80
CA VAL A 20 13.96 -19.26 -28.21
C VAL A 20 14.16 -18.21 -27.12
N ILE A 21 14.45 -18.68 -25.91
CA ILE A 21 14.76 -17.81 -24.76
C ILE A 21 16.19 -17.99 -24.29
N ILE A 22 16.80 -16.93 -23.78
CA ILE A 22 18.12 -16.98 -23.11
C ILE A 22 17.90 -17.23 -21.62
N THR A 23 18.51 -18.30 -21.11
CA THR A 23 18.59 -18.60 -19.67
C THR A 23 20.04 -18.48 -19.20
N PRO A 24 20.49 -17.27 -18.79
CA PRO A 24 21.84 -17.09 -18.29
C PRO A 24 22.04 -17.92 -17.01
N GLY A 25 23.22 -18.56 -16.89
CA GLY A 25 23.56 -19.40 -15.72
C GLY A 25 23.13 -20.88 -15.81
N ARG A 26 22.50 -21.32 -16.91
CA ARG A 26 22.21 -22.75 -17.15
C ARG A 26 23.16 -23.36 -18.20
N ARG A 27 23.35 -24.69 -18.14
CA ARG A 27 24.20 -25.46 -19.08
C ARG A 27 23.86 -25.24 -20.56
N LYS A 28 22.61 -24.90 -20.88
CA LYS A 28 22.19 -24.44 -22.20
C LYS A 28 21.74 -22.98 -22.08
N ALA A 29 22.57 -22.07 -22.57
CA ALA A 29 22.33 -20.64 -22.50
C ALA A 29 21.09 -20.21 -23.31
N ALA A 30 20.77 -20.92 -24.40
CA ALA A 30 19.57 -20.73 -25.19
C ALA A 30 18.75 -22.03 -25.27
N ARG A 31 17.42 -21.92 -25.18
CA ARG A 31 16.52 -23.08 -25.34
C ARG A 31 15.23 -22.69 -26.04
N LYS A 32 14.66 -23.64 -26.79
CA LYS A 32 13.32 -23.54 -27.38
C LYS A 32 12.26 -23.90 -26.35
N VAL A 33 11.23 -23.09 -26.22
CA VAL A 33 10.08 -23.28 -25.31
C VAL A 33 8.77 -23.02 -26.05
N HIS A 34 7.71 -23.71 -25.64
CA HIS A 34 6.36 -23.49 -26.16
C HIS A 34 5.72 -22.26 -25.50
N ALA A 35 4.86 -21.53 -26.21
CA ALA A 35 4.12 -20.36 -25.72
C ALA A 35 3.46 -20.59 -24.35
N ASN A 36 2.76 -21.72 -24.19
CA ASN A 36 2.11 -22.13 -22.93
C ASN A 36 3.06 -22.26 -21.72
N ASN A 37 4.37 -22.42 -21.92
CA ASN A 37 5.37 -22.50 -20.85
C ASN A 37 6.03 -21.15 -20.56
N MET A 38 5.53 -20.06 -21.14
CA MET A 38 6.02 -18.71 -20.94
C MET A 38 4.92 -17.82 -20.36
N LYS A 39 5.35 -16.79 -19.64
CA LYS A 39 4.49 -15.70 -19.19
C LYS A 39 5.20 -14.39 -19.50
N LEU A 40 4.44 -13.38 -19.93
CA LEU A 40 4.97 -12.05 -20.17
C LEU A 40 5.50 -11.49 -18.85
N PHE A 41 6.73 -10.98 -18.85
CA PHE A 41 7.32 -10.36 -17.67
C PHE A 41 6.91 -8.89 -17.63
N HIS A 42 6.19 -8.50 -16.59
CA HIS A 42 5.87 -7.10 -16.32
C HIS A 42 6.83 -6.57 -15.26
N HIS A 43 7.60 -5.54 -15.61
CA HIS A 43 8.43 -4.84 -14.64
C HIS A 43 7.51 -4.10 -13.65
N ARG A 44 7.70 -4.32 -12.35
CA ARG A 44 6.94 -3.63 -11.30
C ARG A 44 7.41 -2.17 -11.25
N GLN A 45 6.65 -1.25 -11.83
CA GLN A 45 6.88 0.19 -11.67
C GLN A 45 6.34 0.65 -10.31
N THR A 46 7.16 1.38 -9.55
CA THR A 46 6.72 2.11 -8.36
C THR A 46 6.08 3.42 -8.83
N VAL A 47 4.78 3.43 -9.08
CA VAL A 47 4.06 4.67 -9.42
C VAL A 47 3.41 5.21 -8.15
N MET A 48 3.86 6.38 -7.69
CA MET A 48 3.20 7.15 -6.64
C MET A 48 2.04 7.92 -7.28
N THR A 49 0.84 7.36 -7.28
CA THR A 49 -0.36 8.11 -7.67
C THR A 49 -0.92 8.80 -6.43
N VAL A 50 -0.82 10.13 -6.41
CA VAL A 50 -1.58 10.99 -5.51
C VAL A 50 -2.93 11.23 -6.17
N ARG A 51 -4.02 10.65 -5.62
CA ARG A 51 -5.33 11.30 -5.42
C ARG A 51 -6.40 10.29 -5.01
N GLY A 52 -7.24 10.73 -4.08
CA GLY A 52 -8.48 10.06 -3.71
C GLY A 52 -9.49 10.20 -4.84
N GLU A 53 -9.91 9.07 -5.37
CA GLU A 53 -11.19 8.86 -6.02
C GLU A 53 -11.45 7.35 -5.93
N VAL A 54 -12.52 6.99 -5.21
CA VAL A 54 -12.99 5.61 -5.09
C VAL A 54 -13.65 5.29 -6.42
N ASN A 55 -13.06 4.44 -7.26
CA ASN A 55 -13.83 3.72 -8.27
C ASN A 55 -13.21 2.42 -8.79
N SER A 56 -14.11 1.43 -8.80
CA SER A 56 -14.19 0.20 -9.61
C SER A 56 -13.12 -0.89 -9.45
N ALA A 57 -13.62 -2.03 -8.98
CA ALA A 57 -12.98 -3.34 -9.01
C ALA A 57 -12.60 -3.74 -10.44
N GLN A 58 -11.30 -3.90 -10.68
CA GLN A 58 -10.79 -4.82 -11.70
C GLN A 58 -9.74 -5.72 -11.04
N GLU A 59 -10.06 -7.01 -11.01
CA GLU A 59 -9.17 -8.07 -10.54
C GLU A 59 -8.02 -8.23 -11.53
N GLU A 60 -6.79 -8.03 -11.06
CA GLU A 60 -5.63 -8.95 -11.17
C GLU A 60 -4.31 -8.25 -10.78
N ASP A 61 -3.73 -8.70 -9.67
CA ASP A 61 -2.34 -8.56 -9.15
C ASP A 61 -1.60 -7.19 -9.13
N ASN A 62 -2.22 -6.09 -9.55
CA ASN A 62 -1.69 -4.73 -9.42
C ASN A 62 -2.18 -4.01 -8.14
N PHE A 63 -2.27 -4.73 -7.02
CA PHE A 63 -2.54 -4.09 -5.73
C PHE A 63 -1.29 -3.32 -5.29
N ILE A 64 -1.16 -2.08 -5.76
CA ILE A 64 -0.26 -1.08 -5.19
C ILE A 64 -0.94 -0.63 -3.90
N PRO A 65 -0.46 -0.98 -2.70
CA PRO A 65 -1.01 -0.41 -1.49
C PRO A 65 -0.51 1.02 -1.44
N THR A 66 -1.29 1.95 -2.00
CA THR A 66 -1.19 3.34 -1.61
C THR A 66 -1.63 3.39 -0.16
N VAL A 67 -0.68 3.61 0.75
CA VAL A 67 -1.00 3.90 2.14
C VAL A 67 -1.45 5.37 2.14
N PRO A 68 -2.74 5.67 2.33
CA PRO A 68 -3.20 7.04 2.30
C PRO A 68 -2.76 7.71 3.60
N ARG A 69 -1.50 8.14 3.65
CA ARG A 69 -1.02 8.98 4.74
C ARG A 69 -1.53 10.38 4.51
N ILE A 70 -2.09 10.94 5.57
CA ILE A 70 -2.45 12.35 5.60
C ILE A 70 -1.14 13.14 5.55
N ASN A 71 -1.08 14.12 4.65
CA ASN A 71 0.08 14.98 4.47
C ASN A 71 -0.34 16.44 4.64
N ASN A 72 -0.96 16.72 5.78
CA ASN A 72 -1.39 18.04 6.17
C ASN A 72 -0.19 18.97 6.31
N SER A 73 0.94 18.49 6.83
CA SER A 73 2.17 19.28 7.00
C SER A 73 2.61 19.95 5.68
N SER A 74 2.67 19.19 4.58
CA SER A 74 3.05 19.75 3.28
C SER A 74 2.05 20.78 2.76
N ILE A 75 0.75 20.59 3.04
CA ILE A 75 -0.31 21.54 2.66
C ILE A 75 -0.22 22.81 3.49
N ILE A 76 0.02 22.68 4.80
CA ILE A 76 0.15 23.79 5.75
C ILE A 76 1.38 24.65 5.41
N HIS A 77 2.47 24.04 4.93
CA HIS A 77 3.63 24.78 4.43
C HIS A 77 3.37 25.58 3.14
N ASN A 78 2.33 25.22 2.37
CA ASN A 78 1.98 25.89 1.11
C ASN A 78 0.46 26.13 1.01
N LEU A 79 -0.08 26.94 1.93
CA LEU A 79 -1.52 27.21 2.04
C LEU A 79 -2.07 28.19 1.01
N ASP A 80 -1.24 29.07 0.45
CA ASP A 80 -1.69 30.16 -0.41
C ASP A 80 -2.51 29.70 -1.64
N PRO A 81 -2.13 28.62 -2.35
CA PRO A 81 -2.95 28.08 -3.44
C PRO A 81 -4.29 27.50 -2.97
N VAL A 82 -4.34 26.92 -1.77
CA VAL A 82 -5.55 26.32 -1.19
C VAL A 82 -6.53 27.42 -0.77
N LEU A 83 -6.01 28.51 -0.22
CA LEU A 83 -6.78 29.64 0.31
C LEU A 83 -6.97 30.77 -0.71
N GLN A 84 -6.79 30.49 -2.01
CA GLN A 84 -6.91 31.50 -3.07
C GLN A 84 -8.32 32.12 -3.17
N HIS A 85 -9.33 31.41 -2.68
CA HIS A 85 -10.73 31.81 -2.68
C HIS A 85 -11.08 32.80 -1.55
N LEU A 86 -10.19 32.97 -0.56
CA LEU A 86 -10.38 33.86 0.58
C LEU A 86 -9.72 35.23 0.31
N CYS A 87 -10.28 36.27 0.91
CA CYS A 87 -9.64 37.58 0.88
C CYS A 87 -8.36 37.59 1.74
N SER A 88 -7.51 38.60 1.57
CA SER A 88 -6.22 38.68 2.27
C SER A 88 -6.34 38.61 3.79
N LYS A 89 -7.39 39.22 4.35
CA LYS A 89 -7.64 39.21 5.80
C LYS A 89 -8.03 37.81 6.30
N GLU A 90 -9.01 37.18 5.67
CA GLU A 90 -9.47 35.83 6.02
C GLU A 90 -8.35 34.79 5.87
N ARG A 91 -7.53 34.92 4.82
CA ARG A 91 -6.39 34.04 4.61
C ARG A 91 -5.38 34.13 5.75
N GLU A 92 -5.08 35.35 6.21
CA GLU A 92 -4.16 35.58 7.32
C GLU A 92 -4.73 35.05 8.65
N ASP A 93 -6.03 35.21 8.87
CA ASP A 93 -6.72 34.68 10.04
C ASP A 93 -6.60 33.13 10.10
N VAL A 94 -6.81 32.45 8.97
CA VAL A 94 -6.64 30.99 8.87
C VAL A 94 -5.19 30.58 9.14
N LYS A 95 -4.21 31.26 8.52
CA LYS A 95 -2.78 30.99 8.78
C LYS A 95 -2.44 31.13 10.27
N THR A 96 -2.94 32.18 10.90
CA THR A 96 -2.75 32.45 12.33
C THR A 96 -3.34 31.34 13.20
N LEU A 97 -4.55 30.86 12.89
CA LEU A 97 -5.18 29.76 13.61
C LEU A 97 -4.40 28.46 13.51
N LEU A 98 -3.89 28.13 12.31
CA LEU A 98 -3.12 26.92 12.09
C LEU A 98 -1.77 26.94 12.81
N VAL A 99 -1.11 28.09 12.87
CA VAL A 99 0.12 28.28 13.67
C VAL A 99 -0.18 28.20 15.17
N ARG A 100 -1.33 28.74 15.60
CA ARG A 100 -1.74 28.74 17.01
C ARG A 100 -2.10 27.35 17.53
N PHE A 101 -2.67 26.49 16.69
CA PHE A 101 -3.11 25.14 17.05
C PHE A 101 -2.49 24.08 16.13
N PRO A 102 -1.17 23.85 16.21
CA PRO A 102 -0.46 22.94 15.30
C PRO A 102 -0.88 21.47 15.47
N GLU A 103 -1.52 21.15 16.59
CA GLU A 103 -1.99 19.80 16.95
C GLU A 103 -3.28 19.37 16.25
N ILE A 104 -4.09 20.31 15.74
CA ILE A 104 -5.40 20.01 15.16
C ILE A 104 -5.28 19.28 13.82
N LEU A 105 -4.32 19.67 12.99
CA LEU A 105 -4.15 19.15 11.62
C LEU A 105 -2.80 18.43 11.45
N GLN A 106 -2.39 17.62 12.43
CA GLN A 106 -1.20 16.79 12.29
C GLN A 106 -1.40 15.71 11.20
N ASP A 107 -0.28 15.16 10.72
CA ASP A 107 -0.27 14.05 9.75
C ASP A 107 -0.64 12.71 10.39
N VAL A 108 -0.45 12.61 11.71
CA VAL A 108 -0.72 11.41 12.49
C VAL A 108 -2.00 11.65 13.31
N PRO A 109 -3.00 10.76 13.22
CA PRO A 109 -4.20 10.88 14.03
C PRO A 109 -3.87 10.67 15.52
N GLN A 110 -4.58 11.37 16.39
CA GLN A 110 -4.45 11.24 17.84
C GLN A 110 -5.64 10.48 18.44
N GLN A 111 -5.47 10.00 19.68
CA GLN A 111 -6.52 9.31 20.43
C GLN A 111 -7.33 10.28 21.30
N CYS A 112 -8.67 10.12 21.30
CA CYS A 112 -9.53 10.83 22.23
C CYS A 112 -9.42 10.20 23.64
N VAL A 113 -9.07 11.00 24.64
CA VAL A 113 -8.93 10.56 26.05
C VAL A 113 -10.19 10.77 26.89
N VAL A 114 -11.20 11.47 26.35
CA VAL A 114 -12.39 11.89 27.10
C VAL A 114 -13.41 10.74 27.27
N ALA A 115 -13.44 9.81 26.32
CA ALA A 115 -14.39 8.70 26.32
C ALA A 115 -13.75 7.42 25.76
N SER A 116 -14.17 6.28 26.29
CA SER A 116 -13.80 4.95 25.78
C SER A 116 -15.05 4.16 25.41
N HIS A 117 -14.89 3.24 24.47
CA HIS A 117 -15.97 2.36 24.05
C HIS A 117 -15.83 1.00 24.74
N ASN A 118 -16.87 0.60 25.48
CA ASN A 118 -16.95 -0.73 26.07
C ASN A 118 -17.81 -1.63 25.16
N VAL A 119 -17.18 -2.67 24.59
CA VAL A 119 -17.87 -3.64 23.72
C VAL A 119 -18.47 -4.74 24.59
N VAL A 120 -19.79 -4.73 24.76
CA VAL A 120 -20.52 -5.78 25.50
C VAL A 120 -20.86 -6.92 24.55
N LEU A 121 -20.48 -8.15 24.92
CA LEU A 121 -20.78 -9.36 24.16
C LEU A 121 -22.16 -9.93 24.54
N LEU A 122 -22.73 -10.73 23.65
CA LEU A 122 -23.95 -11.51 23.93
C LEU A 122 -23.63 -12.69 24.86
N ASP A 123 -24.63 -13.11 25.62
CA ASP A 123 -24.51 -14.25 26.53
C ASP A 123 -24.16 -15.55 25.78
N GLY A 124 -23.23 -16.32 26.36
CA GLY A 124 -22.82 -17.62 25.84
C GLY A 124 -21.82 -17.58 24.67
N VAL A 125 -21.31 -16.40 24.29
CA VAL A 125 -20.29 -16.27 23.24
C VAL A 125 -18.89 -16.57 23.77
N SER A 126 -18.16 -17.44 23.08
CA SER A 126 -16.76 -17.75 23.35
C SER A 126 -15.82 -17.11 22.31
N PRO A 127 -14.56 -16.80 22.67
CA PRO A 127 -13.57 -16.33 21.71
C PRO A 127 -13.40 -17.28 20.51
N ILE A 128 -13.21 -16.70 19.32
CA ILE A 128 -12.99 -17.45 18.07
C ILE A 128 -11.57 -17.22 17.59
N LYS A 129 -10.80 -18.30 17.43
CA LYS A 129 -9.45 -18.26 16.83
C LYS A 129 -9.50 -18.69 15.37
N GLN A 130 -9.03 -17.83 14.49
CA GLN A 130 -8.92 -18.11 13.06
C GLN A 130 -7.46 -18.00 12.61
N ALA A 131 -7.05 -18.90 11.71
CA ALA A 131 -5.72 -18.84 11.12
C ALA A 131 -5.60 -17.62 10.19
N LEU A 132 -4.45 -16.95 10.24
CA LEU A 132 -4.15 -15.81 9.37
C LEU A 132 -4.13 -16.23 7.90
N TYR A 133 -4.63 -15.35 7.03
CA TYR A 133 -4.57 -15.55 5.59
C TYR A 133 -3.13 -15.62 5.08
N ARG A 134 -2.90 -16.45 4.06
CA ARG A 134 -1.61 -16.52 3.38
C ARG A 134 -1.36 -15.24 2.60
N MET A 135 -0.22 -14.60 2.85
CA MET A 135 0.22 -13.38 2.16
C MET A 135 1.52 -13.61 1.39
N SER A 136 1.63 -12.94 0.24
CA SER A 136 2.87 -12.89 -0.53
C SER A 136 3.97 -12.15 0.24
N PRO A 137 5.26 -12.40 -0.04
CA PRO A 137 6.36 -11.70 0.63
C PRO A 137 6.29 -10.17 0.52
N CYS A 138 5.91 -9.65 -0.66
CA CYS A 138 5.78 -8.21 -0.88
C CYS A 138 4.66 -7.59 -0.04
N LYS A 139 3.47 -8.22 0.01
CA LYS A 139 2.36 -7.74 0.84
C LYS A 139 2.71 -7.79 2.34
N ARG A 140 3.42 -8.83 2.77
CA ARG A 140 3.88 -8.97 4.15
C ARG A 140 4.84 -7.85 4.56
N GLU A 141 5.73 -7.43 3.66
CA GLU A 141 6.66 -6.33 3.93
C GLU A 141 5.94 -4.99 4.09
N ILE A 142 4.93 -4.73 3.26
CA ILE A 142 4.12 -3.52 3.37
C ILE A 142 3.32 -3.52 4.66
N LEU A 143 2.65 -4.64 4.98
CA LEU A 143 1.94 -4.80 6.25
C LEU A 143 2.86 -4.57 7.46
N ARG A 144 4.08 -5.10 7.43
CA ARG A 144 5.05 -4.90 8.51
C ARG A 144 5.35 -3.43 8.75
N LYS A 145 5.56 -2.64 7.68
CA LYS A 145 5.82 -1.20 7.79
C LYS A 145 4.63 -0.44 8.37
N GLU A 146 3.41 -0.79 7.96
CA GLU A 146 2.21 -0.14 8.47
C GLU A 146 1.91 -0.51 9.92
N VAL A 147 2.08 -1.79 10.30
CA VAL A 147 1.96 -2.22 11.70
C VAL A 147 2.99 -1.51 12.56
N GLN A 148 4.24 -1.39 12.09
CA GLN A 148 5.27 -0.67 12.82
C GLN A 148 4.91 0.80 13.01
N PHE A 149 4.39 1.45 11.96
CA PHE A 149 3.90 2.83 12.06
C PHE A 149 2.80 2.98 13.13
N LEU A 150 1.84 2.06 13.19
CA LEU A 150 0.79 2.11 14.22
C LEU A 150 1.37 1.97 15.63
N ILE A 151 2.33 1.07 15.83
CA ILE A 151 3.00 0.86 17.12
C ILE A 151 3.81 2.10 17.52
N ASP A 152 4.62 2.62 16.60
CA ASP A 152 5.50 3.78 16.85
C ASP A 152 4.70 5.04 17.22
N ASN A 153 3.46 5.16 16.72
CA ASN A 153 2.57 6.28 16.99
C ASN A 153 1.53 6.00 18.09
N GLY A 154 1.64 4.88 18.82
CA GLY A 154 0.74 4.55 19.93
C GLY A 154 -0.71 4.26 19.50
N LEU A 155 -0.92 3.93 18.22
CA LEU A 155 -2.23 3.56 17.66
C LEU A 155 -2.51 2.06 17.77
N ALA A 156 -1.48 1.25 17.99
CA ALA A 156 -1.58 -0.17 18.23
C ALA A 156 -0.56 -0.61 19.30
N GLU A 157 -0.88 -1.69 20.01
CA GLU A 157 0.00 -2.28 21.01
C GLU A 157 0.10 -3.79 20.81
N HIS A 158 1.16 -4.38 21.36
CA HIS A 158 1.29 -5.84 21.41
C HIS A 158 0.33 -6.40 22.46
N SER A 159 -0.45 -7.40 22.06
CA SER A 159 -1.39 -8.10 22.94
C SER A 159 -1.32 -9.61 22.73
N SER A 160 -1.79 -10.34 23.74
CA SER A 160 -2.03 -11.78 23.65
C SER A 160 -3.50 -12.01 23.98
N SER A 161 -4.24 -12.62 23.06
CA SER A 161 -5.65 -12.93 23.24
C SER A 161 -5.85 -14.45 23.26
N GLU A 162 -6.50 -14.94 24.30
CA GLU A 162 -6.80 -16.36 24.53
C GLU A 162 -8.07 -16.84 23.83
#